data_AF-A0A955X421-F1
#
_entry.id   AF-A0A955X421-F1
#
_cell.length_a   1.000
_cell.length_b   1.000
_cell.length_c   1.000
_cell.angle_alpha   90.00
_cell.angle_beta   90.00
_cell.angle_gamma   90.00
#
_symmetry.space_group_name_H-M   'P 1'
#
loop_
_entity.id
_entity.type
_entity.pdbx_description
1 polymer ?
#
loop_
_entity_poly.entity_id
_entity_poly.type
_entity_poly.pdbx_seq_one_letter_code
_entity_poly.pdbx_strand_id
1 'polypeptide(L)'
;MWVERVHLENYRGFRGKVEIALPRDLAVICGANGAGKSSVLEAISSLLAAAPFLIGGQQAVPPPAGSQNTSNISAGESLALWMVSLMREDEDLGTFAAEAQLGDLPGSRYFEHTTRERLPALRSDKLHEPNHPPLPALGFIHSGSTRAGWALDQKLLAREPRLAGYLGAFDSEARQFVGLERWYEQEENLENQRKIDRGNLTYREPSLEAVRRAIRTFLGNLHTAELDDLRVVRAHKSTPLDPASGRLTIKKGDQTLFIDQLSDGERRLVLLVADTARRMVILNPDLEDPLQTPGILAVDEIELHLHPVWQRRVVPALRAAFPKLQLILTTHSPQVLASVPNESVIVLGDGKVLSNGAQVHGRDSNTILTEVMGDAERPAETQARLDHLFDLLEPQPDAAQEELTKLEAELGPDDPDLVRARAMLTLMAG
;
A
#
# COMPACT_ATOMS: atom_id res chain seq x y z
N MET A 1 12.37 -10.61 -6.54
CA MET A 1 12.22 -10.85 -5.08
C MET A 1 10.77 -10.60 -4.72
N TRP A 2 10.16 -11.44 -3.89
CA TRP A 2 8.80 -11.31 -3.40
C TRP A 2 8.68 -11.98 -2.01
N VAL A 3 7.69 -11.57 -1.21
CA VAL A 3 7.33 -12.17 0.08
C VAL A 3 6.44 -13.37 -0.16
N GLU A 4 6.91 -14.55 0.21
CA GLU A 4 6.12 -15.78 0.11
C GLU A 4 5.18 -15.95 1.31
N ARG A 5 5.74 -15.77 2.50
CA ARG A 5 5.04 -16.07 3.74
C ARG A 5 5.37 -15.07 4.83
N VAL A 6 4.37 -14.79 5.66
CA VAL A 6 4.49 -14.04 6.90
C VAL A 6 4.03 -14.94 8.04
N HIS A 7 4.88 -15.12 9.03
CA HIS A 7 4.56 -15.81 10.27
C HIS A 7 4.44 -14.79 11.39
N LEU A 8 3.36 -14.83 12.15
CA LEU A 8 3.10 -13.96 13.30
C LEU A 8 2.75 -14.83 14.49
N GLU A 9 3.44 -14.63 15.60
CA GLU A 9 3.14 -15.26 16.89
C GLU A 9 3.03 -14.17 17.94
N ASN A 10 1.85 -14.04 18.55
CA ASN A 10 1.59 -13.06 19.60
C ASN A 10 1.93 -11.61 19.19
N TYR A 11 1.89 -11.31 17.90
CA TYR A 11 2.25 -10.00 17.35
C TYR A 11 1.02 -9.08 17.26
N ARG A 12 1.00 -8.00 18.04
CA ARG A 12 -0.06 -6.97 18.03
C ARG A 12 -1.48 -7.51 18.24
N GLY A 13 -2.28 -7.57 17.17
CA GLY A 13 -3.65 -8.09 17.20
C GLY A 13 -3.73 -9.61 17.02
N PHE A 14 -2.61 -10.26 16.65
CA PHE A 14 -2.55 -11.69 16.38
C PHE A 14 -2.14 -12.45 17.63
N ARG A 15 -3.07 -13.23 18.21
CA ARG A 15 -2.81 -14.10 19.37
C ARG A 15 -2.49 -15.52 18.90
N GLY A 16 -1.45 -16.12 19.48
CA GLY A 16 -0.93 -17.41 19.04
C GLY A 16 -0.29 -17.33 17.66
N LYS A 17 -0.09 -18.50 17.03
CA LYS A 17 0.62 -18.65 15.76
C LYS A 17 -0.32 -18.49 14.56
N VAL A 18 0.07 -17.64 13.63
CA VAL A 18 -0.63 -17.38 12.37
C VAL A 18 0.38 -17.38 11.24
N GLU A 19 0.10 -18.14 10.19
CA GLU A 19 0.87 -18.15 8.96
C GLU A 19 0.00 -17.63 7.82
N ILE A 20 0.55 -16.67 7.08
CA ILE A 20 -0.12 -16.01 5.96
C ILE A 20 0.74 -16.27 4.73
N ALA A 21 0.21 -17.00 3.75
CA ALA A 21 0.84 -17.16 2.44
C ALA A 21 0.38 -16.03 1.51
N LEU A 22 1.33 -15.33 0.90
CA LEU A 22 1.05 -14.20 0.02
C LEU A 22 1.24 -14.63 -1.45
N PRO A 23 0.26 -14.36 -2.33
CA PRO A 23 0.43 -14.60 -3.75
C PRO A 23 1.60 -13.78 -4.34
N ARG A 24 2.25 -14.35 -5.36
CA ARG A 24 3.49 -13.80 -5.96
C ARG A 24 3.31 -12.41 -6.56
N ASP A 25 2.18 -12.13 -7.18
CA ASP A 25 1.97 -10.89 -7.95
C ASP A 25 1.15 -9.85 -7.18
N LEU A 26 0.05 -10.27 -6.53
CA LEU A 26 -0.89 -9.39 -5.85
C LEU A 26 -1.45 -10.08 -4.60
N ALA A 27 -1.27 -9.46 -3.46
CA ALA A 27 -1.92 -9.78 -2.20
C ALA A 27 -2.76 -8.59 -1.75
N VAL A 28 -4.08 -8.77 -1.61
CA VAL A 28 -5.00 -7.74 -1.11
C VAL A 28 -5.59 -8.23 0.20
N ILE A 29 -5.22 -7.56 1.29
CA ILE A 29 -5.61 -7.93 2.65
C ILE A 29 -6.83 -7.11 3.06
N CYS A 30 -7.93 -7.77 3.40
CA CYS A 30 -9.17 -7.15 3.86
C CYS A 30 -9.68 -7.78 5.16
N GLY A 31 -10.74 -7.22 5.72
CA GLY A 31 -11.36 -7.66 6.98
C GLY A 31 -11.81 -6.48 7.82
N ALA A 32 -12.55 -6.76 8.90
CA ALA A 32 -13.10 -5.75 9.79
C ALA A 32 -12.03 -4.81 10.40
N ASN A 33 -12.49 -3.69 10.95
CA ASN A 33 -11.63 -2.78 11.72
C ASN A 33 -10.93 -3.54 12.85
N GLY A 34 -9.61 -3.35 12.98
CA GLY A 34 -8.81 -4.05 13.99
C GLY A 34 -8.43 -5.50 13.64
N ALA A 35 -8.82 -6.04 12.48
CA ALA A 35 -8.47 -7.40 12.06
C ALA A 35 -6.97 -7.67 11.84
N GLY A 36 -6.11 -6.64 11.91
CA GLY A 36 -4.66 -6.79 11.83
C GLY A 36 -4.05 -6.50 10.45
N LYS A 37 -4.81 -5.94 9.49
CA LYS A 37 -4.34 -5.61 8.13
C LYS A 37 -3.04 -4.81 8.10
N SER A 38 -3.03 -3.62 8.71
CA SER A 38 -1.83 -2.77 8.82
C SER A 38 -0.72 -3.44 9.65
N SER A 39 -1.07 -4.30 10.61
CA SER A 39 -0.08 -5.05 11.39
C SER A 39 0.72 -6.03 10.53
N VAL A 40 0.10 -6.68 9.54
CA VAL A 40 0.83 -7.53 8.58
C VAL A 40 1.83 -6.70 7.78
N LEU A 41 1.40 -5.57 7.21
CA LEU A 41 2.28 -4.67 6.46
C LEU A 41 3.44 -4.14 7.31
N GLU A 42 3.16 -3.79 8.57
CA GLU A 42 4.18 -3.32 9.50
C GLU A 42 5.18 -4.42 9.90
N ALA A 43 4.75 -5.67 10.04
CA ALA A 43 5.66 -6.79 10.25
C ALA A 43 6.62 -6.93 9.07
N ILE A 44 6.10 -6.92 7.83
CA ILE A 44 6.90 -6.99 6.60
C ILE A 44 7.87 -5.81 6.51
N SER A 45 7.36 -4.57 6.63
CA SER A 45 8.15 -3.34 6.55
C SER A 45 9.29 -3.34 7.59
N SER A 46 8.99 -3.71 8.83
CA SER A 46 9.97 -3.71 9.92
C SER A 46 11.16 -4.63 9.67
N LEU A 47 10.90 -5.84 9.14
CA LEU A 47 11.93 -6.82 8.86
C LEU A 47 12.73 -6.46 7.60
N LEU A 48 12.05 -6.00 6.55
CA LEU A 48 12.69 -5.66 5.28
C LEU A 48 13.43 -4.33 5.30
N ALA A 49 13.24 -3.48 6.31
CA ALA A 49 14.05 -2.28 6.54
C ALA A 49 15.55 -2.60 6.71
N ALA A 50 15.90 -3.84 7.09
CA ALA A 50 17.27 -4.32 7.15
C ALA A 50 17.89 -4.66 5.78
N ALA A 51 17.07 -4.91 4.76
CA ALA A 51 17.53 -5.40 3.46
C ALA A 51 18.56 -4.47 2.78
N PRO A 52 18.39 -3.13 2.75
CA PRO A 52 19.38 -2.23 2.13
C PRO A 52 20.80 -2.36 2.69
N PHE A 53 20.94 -2.60 4.00
CA PHE A 53 22.25 -2.78 4.64
C PHE A 53 22.90 -4.09 4.24
N LEU A 54 22.10 -5.17 4.20
CA LEU A 54 22.56 -6.49 3.78
C LEU A 54 22.98 -6.48 2.32
N ILE A 55 22.21 -5.80 1.47
CA ILE A 55 22.53 -5.57 0.06
C ILE A 55 23.84 -4.80 -0.06
N GLY A 56 24.05 -3.79 0.77
CA GLY A 56 25.30 -3.04 0.87
C GLY A 56 26.49 -3.80 1.51
N GLY A 57 26.31 -5.08 1.88
CA GLY A 57 27.34 -5.90 2.52
C GLY A 57 27.67 -5.49 3.95
N GLN A 58 26.86 -4.62 4.56
CA GLN A 58 26.99 -4.23 5.95
C GLN A 58 26.14 -5.13 6.84
N GLN A 59 26.52 -5.21 8.12
CA GLN A 59 25.56 -5.70 9.11
C GLN A 59 24.50 -4.62 9.30
N ALA A 60 23.27 -5.02 9.04
CA ALA A 60 22.08 -4.39 9.59
C ALA A 60 22.30 -4.04 11.08
N VAL A 61 22.42 -2.75 11.40
CA VAL A 61 22.50 -2.29 12.79
C VAL A 61 21.07 -2.10 13.27
N PRO A 62 20.57 -2.93 14.22
CA PRO A 62 19.23 -2.74 14.73
C PRO A 62 19.12 -1.34 15.39
N PRO A 63 17.92 -0.74 15.42
CA PRO A 63 17.71 0.51 16.13
C PRO A 63 18.29 0.45 17.55
N PRO A 64 18.86 1.55 18.07
CA PRO A 64 19.45 1.56 19.39
C PRO A 64 18.47 1.03 20.44
N ALA A 65 18.93 0.05 21.23
CA ALA A 65 18.17 -0.55 22.31
C ALA A 65 17.69 0.54 23.29
N GLY A 66 16.38 0.67 23.46
CA GLY A 66 15.79 1.74 24.29
C GLY A 66 14.36 2.14 23.91
N SER A 67 13.83 1.64 22.80
CA SER A 67 12.40 1.75 22.50
C SER A 67 11.60 0.90 23.51
N GLN A 68 10.93 1.53 24.47
CA GLN A 68 9.96 0.91 25.39
C GLN A 68 8.67 0.47 24.68
N ASN A 69 8.75 0.10 23.41
CA ASN A 69 7.59 -0.07 22.57
C ASN A 69 7.08 -1.52 22.65
N THR A 70 6.31 -1.79 23.70
CA THR A 70 5.57 -3.06 23.87
C THR A 70 4.42 -3.20 22.89
N SER A 71 4.14 -2.20 22.03
CA SER A 71 3.00 -2.24 21.09
C SER A 71 3.03 -3.40 20.10
N ASN A 72 4.19 -4.01 19.87
CA ASN A 72 4.31 -5.18 19.00
C ASN A 72 3.91 -6.49 19.69
N ILE A 73 3.78 -6.50 21.02
CA ILE A 73 3.35 -7.69 21.78
C ILE A 73 1.84 -7.63 21.98
N SER A 74 1.17 -8.75 21.73
CA SER A 74 -0.27 -8.86 21.93
C SER A 74 -0.65 -8.66 23.40
N ALA A 75 -1.79 -8.01 23.63
CA ALA A 75 -2.27 -7.76 24.98
C ALA A 75 -2.44 -9.09 25.76
N GLY A 76 -1.71 -9.21 26.87
CA GLY A 76 -1.67 -10.38 27.74
C GLY A 76 -0.48 -11.31 27.53
N GLU A 77 0.29 -11.12 26.47
CA GLU A 77 1.47 -11.93 26.14
C GLU A 77 2.76 -11.28 26.65
N SER A 78 3.81 -12.08 26.84
CA SER A 78 5.15 -11.62 27.24
C SER A 78 6.19 -11.72 26.13
N LEU A 79 5.86 -12.37 25.02
CA LEU A 79 6.72 -12.61 23.87
C LEU A 79 5.91 -12.47 22.58
N ALA A 80 6.51 -11.86 21.57
CA ALA A 80 6.04 -11.87 20.20
C ALA A 80 7.17 -12.27 19.26
N LEU A 81 6.85 -13.01 18.20
CA LEU A 81 7.76 -13.39 17.13
C LEU A 81 7.08 -13.07 15.79
N TRP A 82 7.82 -12.48 14.86
CA TRP A 82 7.34 -12.33 13.49
C TRP A 82 8.44 -12.63 12.50
N MET A 83 8.06 -13.26 11.40
CA MET A 83 9.00 -13.70 10.36
C MET A 83 8.44 -13.46 8.96
N VAL A 84 9.32 -13.22 8.00
CA VAL A 84 9.02 -12.98 6.58
C VAL A 84 9.96 -13.83 5.74
N SER A 85 9.40 -14.73 4.95
CA SER A 85 10.15 -15.56 4.00
C SER A 85 10.14 -14.92 2.62
N LEU A 86 11.32 -14.86 1.99
CA LEU A 86 11.53 -14.21 0.71
C LEU A 86 11.95 -15.20 -0.36
N MET A 87 11.45 -14.96 -1.57
CA MET A 87 11.78 -15.75 -2.75
C MET A 87 12.27 -14.84 -3.88
N ARG A 88 13.11 -15.36 -4.78
CA ARG A 88 13.49 -14.73 -6.05
C ARG A 88 13.31 -15.75 -7.16
N GLU A 89 12.33 -15.51 -8.02
CA GLU A 89 11.90 -16.53 -8.98
C GLU A 89 11.53 -17.81 -8.21
N ASP A 90 12.28 -18.89 -8.39
CA ASP A 90 12.10 -20.17 -7.68
C ASP A 90 13.18 -20.41 -6.59
N GLU A 91 14.03 -19.42 -6.34
CA GLU A 91 15.09 -19.47 -5.32
C GLU A 91 14.60 -18.95 -3.97
N ASP A 92 14.79 -19.74 -2.91
CA ASP A 92 14.58 -19.34 -1.51
C ASP A 92 15.71 -18.41 -1.03
N LEU A 93 15.38 -17.16 -0.74
CA LEU A 93 16.32 -16.15 -0.22
C LEU A 93 16.42 -16.16 1.31
N GLY A 94 15.68 -17.05 1.98
CA GLY A 94 15.64 -17.20 3.41
C GLY A 94 14.58 -16.35 4.10
N THR A 95 14.64 -16.40 5.43
CA THR A 95 13.65 -15.80 6.33
C THR A 95 14.28 -14.70 7.17
N PHE A 96 13.62 -13.54 7.23
CA PHE A 96 13.89 -12.50 8.21
C PHE A 96 13.01 -12.77 9.43
N ALA A 97 13.57 -12.67 10.63
CA ALA A 97 12.83 -12.85 11.87
C ALA A 97 13.08 -11.68 12.82
N ALA A 98 12.18 -11.49 13.77
CA ALA A 98 12.36 -10.58 14.89
C ALA A 98 11.52 -11.08 16.05
N GLU A 99 12.03 -10.90 17.25
CA GLU A 99 11.32 -11.19 18.49
C GLU A 99 11.22 -9.93 19.36
N ALA A 100 10.19 -9.86 20.17
CA ALA A 100 10.03 -8.85 21.20
C ALA A 100 9.61 -9.53 22.50
N GLN A 101 10.32 -9.25 23.59
CA GLN A 101 10.05 -9.83 24.91
C GLN A 101 9.84 -8.72 25.95
N LEU A 102 8.80 -8.85 26.76
CA LEU A 102 8.65 -8.11 28.01
C LEU A 102 9.64 -8.71 29.01
N GLY A 103 10.64 -7.96 29.45
CA GLY A 103 11.49 -8.44 30.54
C GLY A 103 10.96 -8.09 31.92
N ASP A 104 11.56 -8.69 32.95
CA ASP A 104 11.01 -8.81 34.31
C ASP A 104 10.97 -7.51 35.15
N LEU A 105 11.48 -6.39 34.64
CA LEU A 105 11.54 -5.10 35.36
C LEU A 105 10.91 -3.97 34.52
N PRO A 106 10.34 -2.92 35.14
CA PRO A 106 9.91 -1.73 34.42
C PRO A 106 11.12 -1.14 33.66
N GLY A 107 11.07 -1.13 32.32
CA GLY A 107 12.18 -0.71 31.47
C GLY A 107 13.05 -1.84 30.88
N SER A 108 12.52 -3.05 30.83
CA SER A 108 13.17 -4.22 30.22
C SER A 108 13.42 -4.08 28.71
N ARG A 109 14.52 -4.71 28.26
CA ARG A 109 15.24 -4.42 27.01
C ARG A 109 14.64 -5.11 25.79
N TYR A 110 14.59 -4.36 24.69
CA TYR A 110 14.27 -4.80 23.33
C TYR A 110 15.45 -5.55 22.70
N PHE A 111 15.21 -6.76 22.19
CA PHE A 111 16.18 -7.54 21.42
C PHE A 111 15.54 -7.99 20.10
N GLU A 112 15.74 -7.22 19.03
CA GLU A 112 15.38 -7.68 17.69
C GLU A 112 16.51 -8.59 17.16
N HIS A 113 16.36 -9.90 17.36
CA HIS A 113 17.23 -10.89 16.73
C HIS A 113 16.71 -11.24 15.33
N THR A 114 17.31 -10.66 14.30
CA THR A 114 17.14 -11.15 12.93
C THR A 114 18.05 -12.34 12.68
N THR A 115 17.53 -13.54 12.93
CA THR A 115 18.20 -14.80 12.63
C THR A 115 18.30 -14.97 11.12
N ARG A 116 19.52 -14.87 10.59
CA ARG A 116 19.84 -14.98 9.17
C ARG A 116 20.11 -16.44 8.83
N GLU A 117 19.14 -17.17 8.28
CA GLU A 117 19.45 -18.54 7.87
C GLU A 117 20.02 -18.68 6.45
N ARG A 118 19.82 -17.76 5.49
CA ARG A 118 20.39 -17.92 4.13
C ARG A 118 20.30 -16.67 3.23
N LEU A 119 20.99 -15.58 3.58
CA LEU A 119 21.09 -14.38 2.71
C LEU A 119 22.41 -14.19 1.91
N PRO A 120 23.13 -15.24 1.43
CA PRO A 120 24.30 -15.02 0.56
C PRO A 120 23.92 -14.37 -0.78
N ALA A 121 22.73 -14.64 -1.30
CA ALA A 121 22.29 -14.22 -2.64
C ALA A 121 21.99 -12.71 -2.80
N LEU A 122 21.89 -11.97 -1.69
CA LEU A 122 21.66 -10.52 -1.67
C LEU A 122 22.92 -9.71 -1.35
N ARG A 123 24.07 -10.34 -1.02
CA ARG A 123 25.28 -9.61 -0.58
C ARG A 123 26.01 -8.86 -1.70
N SER A 124 26.70 -7.79 -1.30
CA SER A 124 27.27 -6.74 -2.16
C SER A 124 28.48 -7.13 -3.01
N ASP A 125 29.11 -8.28 -2.77
CA ASP A 125 30.41 -8.62 -3.36
C ASP A 125 30.40 -8.65 -4.90
N LYS A 126 29.20 -8.62 -5.49
CA LYS A 126 28.95 -8.67 -6.93
C LYS A 126 28.22 -7.47 -7.51
N LEU A 127 27.92 -6.40 -6.76
CA LEU A 127 27.10 -5.27 -7.24
C LEU A 127 27.68 -4.57 -8.49
N HIS A 128 28.98 -4.70 -8.71
CA HIS A 128 29.68 -4.16 -9.87
C HIS A 128 29.96 -5.19 -10.98
N GLU A 129 29.52 -6.44 -10.83
CA GLU A 129 29.68 -7.45 -11.87
C GLU A 129 28.76 -7.13 -13.07
N PRO A 130 29.27 -7.17 -14.31
CA PRO A 130 28.42 -7.10 -15.49
C PRO A 130 27.50 -8.33 -15.46
N ASN A 131 26.19 -8.08 -15.38
CA ASN A 131 25.10 -9.06 -15.14
C ASN A 131 24.70 -9.32 -13.67
N HIS A 132 25.08 -8.44 -12.73
CA HIS A 132 24.45 -8.47 -11.41
C HIS A 132 22.92 -8.38 -11.56
N PRO A 133 22.13 -9.22 -10.87
CA PRO A 133 20.67 -9.17 -10.95
C PRO A 133 20.14 -7.78 -10.56
N PRO A 134 18.99 -7.34 -11.10
CA PRO A 134 18.36 -6.10 -10.66
C PRO A 134 18.24 -6.01 -9.14
N LEU A 135 18.62 -4.87 -8.58
CA LEU A 135 18.34 -4.58 -7.18
C LEU A 135 16.82 -4.48 -6.99
N PRO A 136 16.24 -5.16 -5.99
CA PRO A 136 14.81 -5.20 -5.84
C PRO A 136 14.27 -3.83 -5.47
N ALA A 137 13.21 -3.36 -6.13
CA ALA A 137 12.54 -2.13 -5.73
C ALA A 137 11.70 -2.37 -4.47
N LEU A 138 11.87 -1.53 -3.45
CA LEU A 138 11.15 -1.63 -2.18
C LEU A 138 10.44 -0.31 -1.90
N GLY A 139 9.14 -0.39 -1.62
CA GLY A 139 8.34 0.74 -1.18
C GLY A 139 7.25 0.28 -0.23
N PHE A 140 7.18 0.89 0.95
CA PHE A 140 6.19 0.62 1.97
C PHE A 140 5.52 1.93 2.34
N ILE A 141 4.26 2.10 1.97
CA ILE A 141 3.43 3.26 2.34
C ILE A 141 2.51 2.79 3.46
N HIS A 142 2.69 3.30 4.67
CA HIS A 142 1.82 2.97 5.79
C HIS A 142 1.50 4.20 6.65
N SER A 143 0.37 4.11 7.35
CA SER A 143 -0.15 5.12 8.28
C SER A 143 0.62 5.19 9.60
N GLY A 144 1.38 4.14 9.94
CA GLY A 144 2.17 4.05 11.17
C GLY A 144 3.33 5.06 11.29
N SER A 145 3.88 5.18 12.50
CA SER A 145 5.00 6.08 12.78
C SER A 145 6.28 5.69 12.02
N THR A 146 7.06 6.68 11.60
CA THR A 146 8.37 6.46 11.00
C THR A 146 9.23 5.66 11.96
N ARG A 147 9.65 4.44 11.60
CA ARG A 147 10.67 3.74 12.38
C ARG A 147 12.02 4.37 12.06
N ALA A 148 12.42 5.34 12.90
CA ALA A 148 13.66 6.10 12.81
C ALA A 148 14.95 5.27 13.00
N GLY A 149 14.92 3.95 12.77
CA GLY A 149 15.98 3.02 13.14
C GLY A 149 17.02 2.74 12.07
N TRP A 150 16.65 2.81 10.79
CA TRP A 150 17.43 2.24 9.69
C TRP A 150 17.85 3.34 8.70
N ALA A 151 18.75 4.22 9.12
CA ALA A 151 19.33 5.23 8.24
C ALA A 151 20.55 4.67 7.50
N LEU A 152 20.48 4.57 6.17
CA LEU A 152 21.65 4.26 5.36
C LEU A 152 22.74 5.31 5.62
N ASP A 153 23.93 4.86 6.02
CA ASP A 153 25.02 5.78 6.33
C ASP A 153 25.60 6.41 5.05
N GLN A 154 26.18 7.61 5.18
CA GLN A 154 26.74 8.33 4.04
C GLN A 154 27.93 7.61 3.40
N LYS A 155 28.66 6.78 4.16
CA LYS A 155 29.83 6.05 3.65
C LYS A 155 29.40 4.93 2.72
N LEU A 156 28.33 4.23 3.06
CA LEU A 156 27.70 3.19 2.26
C LEU A 156 27.13 3.79 0.98
N LEU A 157 26.39 4.89 1.07
CA LEU A 157 25.87 5.59 -0.11
C LEU A 157 26.97 6.15 -1.02
N ALA A 158 28.09 6.61 -0.45
CA ALA A 158 29.23 7.07 -1.24
C ALA A 158 29.90 5.91 -2.01
N ARG A 159 29.88 4.70 -1.44
CA ARG A 159 30.44 3.49 -2.07
C ARG A 159 29.47 2.86 -3.06
N GLU A 160 28.19 2.83 -2.72
CA GLU A 160 27.10 2.23 -3.49
C GLU A 160 25.94 3.24 -3.69
N PRO A 161 26.06 4.19 -4.64
CA PRO A 161 25.06 5.24 -4.85
C PRO A 161 23.66 4.71 -5.22
N ARG A 162 23.59 3.52 -5.85
CA ARG A 162 22.33 2.86 -6.23
C ARG A 162 21.42 2.62 -5.02
N LEU A 163 22.00 2.39 -3.83
CA LEU A 163 21.24 2.18 -2.59
C LEU A 163 20.47 3.43 -2.15
N ALA A 164 20.73 4.61 -2.73
CA ALA A 164 19.93 5.80 -2.51
C ALA A 164 18.46 5.60 -2.90
N GLY A 165 18.13 4.63 -3.76
CA GLY A 165 16.74 4.26 -4.07
C GLY A 165 15.97 3.67 -2.89
N TYR A 166 16.66 3.21 -1.84
CA TYR A 166 16.02 2.74 -0.61
C TYR A 166 15.77 3.84 0.43
N LEU A 167 16.28 5.05 0.22
CA LEU A 167 16.03 6.17 1.13
C LEU A 167 14.52 6.46 1.22
N GLY A 168 14.01 6.48 2.44
CA GLY A 168 12.58 6.65 2.72
C GLY A 168 11.68 5.51 2.24
N ALA A 169 12.22 4.34 1.86
CA ALA A 169 11.41 3.20 1.38
C ALA A 169 10.49 2.61 2.45
N PHE A 170 10.85 2.84 3.72
CA PHE A 170 10.18 2.32 4.91
C PHE A 170 9.73 3.44 5.86
N ASP A 171 9.76 4.69 5.37
CA ASP A 171 9.30 5.83 6.15
C ASP A 171 7.76 5.94 6.06
N SER A 172 7.17 6.58 7.06
CA SER A 172 5.75 6.98 7.00
C SER A 172 5.48 7.84 5.76
N GLU A 173 4.25 7.77 5.24
CA GLU A 173 3.81 8.48 4.04
C GLU A 173 4.22 9.97 4.01
N ALA A 174 4.12 10.67 5.14
CA ALA A 174 4.49 12.09 5.26
C ALA A 174 5.96 12.42 4.93
N ARG A 175 6.86 11.43 4.99
CA ARG A 175 8.31 11.59 4.72
C ARG A 175 8.78 10.83 3.49
N GLN A 176 7.93 9.99 2.92
CA GLN A 176 8.30 9.05 1.86
C GLN A 176 8.66 9.72 0.53
N PHE A 177 8.00 10.84 0.22
CA PHE A 177 8.22 11.60 -1.01
C PHE A 177 9.32 12.67 -0.89
N VAL A 178 9.99 12.73 0.27
CA VAL A 178 11.07 13.70 0.51
C VAL A 178 12.22 13.41 -0.46
N GLY A 179 12.48 14.37 -1.36
CA GLY A 179 13.54 14.29 -2.35
C GLY A 179 13.09 13.95 -3.77
N LEU A 180 11.83 13.53 -3.98
CA LEU A 180 11.28 13.30 -5.32
C LEU A 180 11.35 14.59 -6.16
N GLU A 181 10.87 15.71 -5.63
CA GLU A 181 10.87 17.00 -6.34
C GLU A 181 12.28 17.42 -6.76
N ARG A 182 13.23 17.33 -5.82
CA ARG A 182 14.64 17.69 -6.06
C ARG A 182 15.29 16.79 -7.11
N TRP A 183 15.04 15.48 -7.03
CA TRP A 183 15.56 14.53 -8.03
C TRP A 183 14.96 14.82 -9.41
N TYR A 184 13.64 15.04 -9.49
CA TYR A 184 12.95 15.34 -10.75
C TYR A 184 13.49 16.63 -11.38
N GLU A 185 13.72 17.67 -10.57
CA GLU A 185 14.33 18.92 -11.04
C GLU A 185 15.74 18.68 -11.60
N GLN A 186 16.56 17.87 -10.94
CA GLN A 186 17.91 17.55 -11.38
C GLN A 186 17.91 16.81 -12.73
N GLU A 187 17.02 15.83 -12.90
CA GLU A 187 16.87 15.07 -14.14
C GLU A 187 16.34 15.94 -15.29
N GLU A 188 15.39 16.85 -15.03
CA GLU A 188 14.94 17.80 -16.06
C GLU A 188 16.05 18.76 -16.49
N ASN A 189 16.87 19.22 -15.54
CA ASN A 189 18.04 20.05 -15.86
C ASN A 189 19.06 19.27 -16.70
N LEU A 190 19.32 18.00 -16.37
CA LEU A 190 20.21 17.13 -17.12
C LEU A 190 19.68 16.87 -18.55
N GLU A 191 18.38 16.61 -18.69
CA GLU A 191 17.72 16.46 -20.00
C GLU A 191 17.93 17.72 -20.85
N ASN A 192 17.70 18.91 -20.26
CA ASN A 192 17.84 20.18 -20.95
C ASN A 192 19.29 20.48 -21.36
N GLN A 193 20.26 20.17 -20.49
CA GLN A 193 21.68 20.28 -20.83
C GLN A 193 22.02 19.37 -22.01
N ARG A 194 21.61 18.10 -21.97
CA ARG A 194 21.89 17.13 -23.05
C ARG A 194 21.18 17.47 -24.37
N LYS A 195 20.00 18.07 -24.33
CA LYS A 195 19.33 18.61 -25.54
C LYS A 195 20.21 19.63 -26.25
N ILE A 196 20.82 20.55 -25.47
CA ILE A 196 21.72 21.58 -26.00
C ILE A 196 23.02 20.96 -26.50
N ASP A 197 23.69 20.15 -25.66
CA ASP A 197 24.99 19.54 -25.98
C ASP A 197 24.92 18.65 -27.24
N ARG A 198 23.79 17.97 -27.46
CA ARG A 198 23.57 17.08 -28.62
C ARG A 198 22.91 17.79 -29.81
N GLY A 199 22.50 19.05 -29.68
CA GLY A 199 21.73 19.76 -30.71
C GLY A 199 20.38 19.10 -31.04
N ASN A 200 19.81 18.32 -30.10
CA ASN A 200 18.56 17.59 -30.30
C ASN A 200 17.53 18.01 -29.23
N LEU A 201 16.66 18.96 -29.57
CA LEU A 201 15.62 19.46 -28.67
C LEU A 201 14.53 18.43 -28.31
N THR A 202 14.44 17.33 -29.08
CA THR A 202 13.50 16.24 -28.82
C THR A 202 14.08 15.14 -27.93
N TYR A 203 15.36 15.24 -27.55
CA TYR A 203 16.00 14.29 -26.64
C TYR A 203 15.22 14.20 -25.32
N ARG A 204 15.04 12.97 -24.83
CA ARG A 204 14.45 12.67 -23.53
C ARG A 204 15.47 11.91 -22.70
N GLU A 205 15.62 12.30 -21.44
CA GLU A 205 16.53 11.60 -20.54
C GLU A 205 15.92 10.25 -20.15
N PRO A 206 16.62 9.10 -20.36
CA PRO A 206 16.02 7.77 -20.14
C PRO A 206 15.47 7.55 -18.73
N SER A 207 16.21 7.98 -17.70
CA SER A 207 15.80 7.93 -16.28
C SER A 207 14.49 8.68 -16.04
N LEU A 208 14.38 9.89 -16.57
CA LEU A 208 13.20 10.73 -16.43
C LEU A 208 12.01 10.21 -17.26
N GLU A 209 12.30 9.70 -18.45
CA GLU A 209 11.28 9.13 -19.34
C GLU A 209 10.66 7.86 -18.74
N ALA A 210 11.42 7.05 -18.00
CA ALA A 210 10.87 5.92 -17.27
C ALA A 210 9.81 6.37 -16.24
N VAL A 211 10.07 7.44 -15.49
CA VAL A 211 9.10 8.00 -14.52
C VAL A 211 7.86 8.55 -15.24
N ARG A 212 8.06 9.33 -16.32
CA ARG A 212 6.94 9.84 -17.13
C ARG A 212 6.11 8.71 -17.76
N ARG A 213 6.74 7.61 -18.18
CA ARG A 213 6.05 6.44 -18.72
C ARG A 213 5.23 5.73 -17.66
N ALA A 214 5.76 5.56 -16.45
CA ALA A 214 5.02 4.95 -15.34
C ALA A 214 3.76 5.77 -15.01
N ILE A 215 3.89 7.09 -14.89
CA ILE A 215 2.77 8.00 -14.62
C ILE A 215 1.72 7.94 -15.74
N ARG A 216 2.14 8.05 -17.02
CA ARG A 216 1.21 7.96 -18.16
C ARG A 216 0.49 6.61 -18.23
N THR A 217 1.21 5.52 -17.99
CA THR A 217 0.63 4.17 -17.99
C THR A 217 -0.40 4.05 -16.88
N PHE A 218 -0.07 4.51 -15.67
CA PHE A 218 -0.98 4.49 -14.53
C PHE A 218 -2.23 5.35 -14.76
N LEU A 219 -2.07 6.62 -15.12
CA LEU A 219 -3.18 7.56 -15.32
C LEU A 219 -4.07 7.17 -16.51
N GLY A 220 -3.48 6.62 -17.57
CA GLY A 220 -4.22 6.06 -18.70
C GLY A 220 -5.15 4.92 -18.27
N ASN A 221 -4.71 4.04 -17.37
CA ASN A 221 -5.50 2.93 -16.84
C ASN A 221 -6.54 3.35 -15.78
N LEU A 222 -6.37 4.51 -15.13
CA LEU A 222 -7.43 5.11 -14.31
C LEU A 222 -8.59 5.68 -15.16
N HIS A 223 -8.40 5.82 -16.47
CA HIS A 223 -9.20 6.62 -17.43
C HIS A 223 -9.42 8.06 -16.98
N THR A 224 -8.43 8.64 -16.33
CA THR A 224 -8.37 10.09 -16.12
C THR A 224 -7.75 10.70 -17.35
N ALA A 225 -8.54 10.91 -18.39
CA ALA A 225 -8.11 11.59 -19.61
C ALA A 225 -7.63 13.05 -19.36
N GLU A 226 -7.82 13.54 -18.13
CA GLU A 226 -7.48 14.91 -17.75
C GLU A 226 -6.04 15.04 -17.23
N LEU A 227 -5.43 14.03 -16.60
CA LEU A 227 -4.13 14.18 -15.95
C LEU A 227 -2.98 13.65 -16.82
N ASP A 228 -2.01 14.51 -17.16
CA ASP A 228 -0.79 14.14 -17.90
C ASP A 228 0.36 15.11 -17.57
N ASP A 229 1.56 14.80 -18.06
CA ASP A 229 2.69 15.74 -18.16
C ASP A 229 3.17 16.31 -16.80
N LEU A 230 3.63 15.43 -15.91
CA LEU A 230 4.30 15.82 -14.67
C LEU A 230 5.62 16.56 -14.98
N ARG A 231 5.81 17.76 -14.41
CA ARG A 231 6.98 18.62 -14.62
C ARG A 231 7.35 19.38 -13.37
N VAL A 232 8.58 19.90 -13.30
CA VAL A 232 8.95 20.89 -12.29
C VAL A 232 8.88 22.29 -12.88
N VAL A 233 8.11 23.17 -12.23
CA VAL A 233 8.10 24.60 -12.55
C VAL A 233 8.81 25.34 -11.44
N ARG A 234 9.79 26.17 -11.81
CA ARG A 234 10.40 27.11 -10.88
C ARG A 234 9.42 28.24 -10.61
N ALA A 235 9.13 28.50 -9.34
CA ALA A 235 8.46 29.75 -8.98
C ALA A 235 9.30 30.92 -9.51
N HIS A 236 8.67 31.85 -10.24
CA HIS A 236 9.30 33.14 -10.51
C HIS A 236 9.68 33.75 -9.16
N LYS A 237 10.92 34.25 -9.03
CA LYS A 237 11.41 34.91 -7.80
C LYS A 237 10.41 35.98 -7.35
N SER A 238 9.50 35.63 -6.45
CA SER A 238 8.56 36.58 -5.87
C SER A 238 9.26 37.41 -4.80
N THR A 239 10.31 36.88 -4.18
CA THR A 239 11.19 37.60 -3.24
C THR A 239 12.65 37.12 -3.29
N PRO A 240 13.64 37.97 -2.93
CA PRO A 240 15.06 37.59 -2.83
C PRO A 240 15.39 36.57 -1.74
N LEU A 241 14.45 36.32 -0.82
CA LEU A 241 14.61 35.43 0.34
C LEU A 241 14.08 34.01 0.09
N ASP A 242 13.37 33.78 -1.02
CA ASP A 242 12.88 32.46 -1.40
C ASP A 242 13.86 31.86 -2.43
N PRO A 243 14.74 30.92 -2.04
CA PRO A 243 15.56 30.23 -3.03
C PRO A 243 14.60 29.54 -3.99
N ALA A 244 14.79 29.76 -5.30
CA ALA A 244 13.96 29.19 -6.36
C ALA A 244 13.94 27.65 -6.26
N SER A 245 13.05 27.12 -5.45
CA SER A 245 12.78 25.70 -5.34
C SER A 245 11.79 25.36 -6.44
N GLY A 246 12.17 24.39 -7.28
CA GLY A 246 11.24 23.83 -8.24
C GLY A 246 10.07 23.18 -7.52
N ARG A 247 8.84 23.44 -7.97
CA ARG A 247 7.64 22.78 -7.48
C ARG A 247 7.12 21.83 -8.54
N LEU A 248 6.70 20.63 -8.14
CA LEU A 248 6.05 19.72 -9.08
C LEU A 248 4.70 20.29 -9.53
N THR A 249 4.42 20.11 -10.81
CA THR A 249 3.19 20.49 -11.50
C THR A 249 2.74 19.36 -12.40
N ILE A 250 1.43 19.25 -12.62
CA ILE A 250 0.83 18.31 -13.56
C ILE A 250 -0.20 19.06 -14.41
N LYS A 251 -0.38 18.61 -15.65
CA LYS A 251 -1.43 19.14 -16.52
C LYS A 251 -2.75 18.41 -16.22
N LYS A 252 -3.80 19.17 -15.89
CA LYS A 252 -5.18 18.70 -15.72
C LYS A 252 -6.09 19.37 -16.77
N GLY A 253 -6.42 18.66 -17.84
CA GLY A 253 -7.09 19.25 -19.01
C GLY A 253 -6.23 20.35 -19.63
N ASP A 254 -6.73 21.58 -19.72
CA ASP A 254 -5.96 22.73 -20.21
C ASP A 254 -5.22 23.50 -19.11
N GLN A 255 -5.35 23.09 -17.85
CA GLN A 255 -4.75 23.77 -16.70
C GLN A 255 -3.45 23.08 -16.27
N THR A 256 -2.47 23.87 -15.85
CA THR A 256 -1.29 23.36 -15.13
C THR A 256 -1.48 23.65 -13.65
N LEU A 257 -1.50 22.59 -12.84
CA LEU A 257 -1.72 22.67 -11.40
C LEU A 257 -0.44 22.28 -10.66
N PHE A 258 -0.15 22.92 -9.54
CA PHE A 258 0.83 22.39 -8.60
C PHE A 258 0.30 21.12 -7.93
N ILE A 259 1.19 20.22 -7.53
CA ILE A 259 0.80 18.95 -6.91
C ILE A 259 -0.01 19.12 -5.61
N ASP A 260 0.22 20.21 -4.85
CA ASP A 260 -0.56 20.58 -3.66
C ASP A 260 -1.97 21.13 -3.97
N GLN A 261 -2.26 21.43 -5.24
CA GLN A 261 -3.60 21.87 -5.68
C GLN A 261 -4.48 20.71 -6.17
N LEU A 262 -3.93 19.49 -6.24
CA LEU A 262 -4.71 18.30 -6.53
C LEU A 262 -5.54 17.87 -5.32
N SER A 263 -6.59 17.07 -5.54
CA SER A 263 -7.25 16.37 -4.44
C SER A 263 -6.26 15.45 -3.70
N ASP A 264 -6.51 15.18 -2.41
CA ASP A 264 -5.60 14.36 -1.61
C ASP A 264 -5.37 12.97 -2.23
N GLY A 265 -6.42 12.34 -2.76
CA GLY A 265 -6.32 11.06 -3.45
C GLY A 265 -5.47 11.13 -4.73
N GLU A 266 -5.67 12.15 -5.57
CA GLU A 266 -4.85 12.37 -6.77
C GLU A 266 -3.38 12.57 -6.43
N ARG A 267 -3.12 13.47 -5.48
CA ARG A 267 -1.78 13.82 -5.03
C ARG A 267 -1.05 12.58 -4.54
N ARG A 268 -1.70 11.78 -3.68
CA ARG A 268 -1.14 10.55 -3.13
C ARG A 268 -0.74 9.56 -4.23
N LEU A 269 -1.64 9.29 -5.18
CA LEU A 269 -1.37 8.32 -6.25
C LEU A 269 -0.26 8.77 -7.20
N VAL A 270 -0.27 10.04 -7.62
CA VAL A 270 0.78 10.58 -8.50
C VAL A 270 2.14 10.50 -7.82
N LEU A 271 2.23 10.89 -6.54
CA LEU A 271 3.47 10.82 -5.78
C LEU A 271 3.94 9.37 -5.55
N LEU A 272 3.03 8.45 -5.23
CA LEU A 272 3.31 7.02 -5.11
C LEU A 272 3.94 6.46 -6.39
N VAL A 273 3.33 6.71 -7.54
CA VAL A 273 3.79 6.18 -8.83
C VAL A 273 5.11 6.82 -9.23
N ALA A 274 5.22 8.15 -9.10
CA ALA A 274 6.43 8.88 -9.45
C ALA A 274 7.63 8.44 -8.59
N ASP A 275 7.43 8.32 -7.27
CA ASP A 275 8.50 7.91 -6.36
C ASP A 275 8.88 6.44 -6.53
N THR A 276 7.91 5.55 -6.75
CA THR A 276 8.19 4.12 -7.03
C THR A 276 9.05 3.99 -8.29
N ALA A 277 8.67 4.66 -9.38
CA ALA A 277 9.44 4.67 -10.62
C ALA A 277 10.84 5.28 -10.42
N ARG A 278 10.95 6.39 -9.67
CA ARG A 278 12.24 7.00 -9.32
C ARG A 278 13.15 6.01 -8.61
N ARG A 279 12.64 5.25 -7.63
CA ARG A 279 13.42 4.24 -6.90
C ARG A 279 13.96 3.17 -7.84
N MET A 280 13.11 2.65 -8.73
CA MET A 280 13.51 1.65 -9.72
C MET A 280 14.65 2.15 -10.62
N VAL A 281 14.58 3.42 -11.05
CA VAL A 281 15.62 4.07 -11.86
C VAL A 281 16.93 4.24 -11.09
N ILE A 282 16.88 4.72 -9.84
CA ILE A 282 18.09 4.91 -9.02
C ILE A 282 18.74 3.56 -8.69
N LEU A 283 17.93 2.55 -8.39
CA LEU A 283 18.41 1.20 -8.06
C LEU A 283 19.04 0.51 -9.27
N ASN A 284 18.53 0.75 -10.47
CA ASN A 284 18.92 0.01 -11.67
C ASN A 284 19.11 0.93 -12.89
N PRO A 285 20.11 1.84 -12.86
CA PRO A 285 20.30 2.83 -13.92
C PRO A 285 20.71 2.22 -15.26
N ASP A 286 21.32 1.03 -15.24
CA ASP A 286 21.83 0.34 -16.43
C ASP A 286 20.81 -0.63 -17.06
N LEU A 287 19.62 -0.79 -16.47
CA LEU A 287 18.57 -1.60 -17.09
C LEU A 287 17.95 -0.89 -18.29
N GLU A 288 17.70 -1.64 -19.36
CA GLU A 288 17.00 -1.14 -20.55
C GLU A 288 15.62 -0.58 -20.20
N ASP A 289 14.87 -1.30 -19.36
CA ASP A 289 13.61 -0.82 -18.77
C ASP A 289 13.64 -0.96 -17.24
N PRO A 290 13.94 0.13 -16.51
CA PRO A 290 13.90 0.13 -15.06
C PRO A 290 12.53 -0.26 -14.48
N LEU A 291 11.42 -0.06 -15.20
CA LEU A 291 10.07 -0.43 -14.73
C LEU A 291 9.83 -1.95 -14.74
N GLN A 292 10.75 -2.74 -15.30
CA GLN A 292 10.77 -4.21 -15.17
C GLN A 292 11.53 -4.67 -13.92
N THR A 293 11.98 -3.76 -13.06
CA THR A 293 12.65 -4.11 -11.80
C THR A 293 11.70 -4.94 -10.93
N PRO A 294 12.07 -6.17 -10.52
CA PRO A 294 11.29 -6.94 -9.56
C PRO A 294 11.38 -6.32 -8.17
N GLY A 295 10.38 -6.55 -7.32
CA GLY A 295 10.37 -5.90 -6.02
C GLY A 295 9.04 -6.04 -5.30
N ILE A 296 8.89 -5.27 -4.22
CA ILE A 296 7.71 -5.28 -3.36
C ILE A 296 7.24 -3.83 -3.20
N LEU A 297 5.98 -3.58 -3.51
CA LEU A 297 5.28 -2.35 -3.19
C LEU A 297 4.13 -2.69 -2.24
N ALA A 298 4.24 -2.26 -0.99
CA ALA A 298 3.20 -2.42 0.00
C ALA A 298 2.51 -1.07 0.28
N VAL A 299 1.18 -1.04 0.25
CA VAL A 299 0.39 0.17 0.46
C VAL A 299 -0.76 -0.10 1.40
N ASP A 300 -0.76 0.62 2.52
CA ASP A 300 -1.86 0.61 3.48
C ASP A 300 -3.00 1.52 2.98
N GLU A 301 -4.23 1.03 3.09
CA GLU A 301 -5.47 1.70 2.70
C GLU A 301 -5.35 2.30 1.29
N ILE A 302 -5.16 1.45 0.27
CA ILE A 302 -4.93 1.90 -1.11
C ILE A 302 -6.04 2.83 -1.65
N GLU A 303 -7.25 2.70 -1.11
CA GLU A 303 -8.43 3.50 -1.42
C GLU A 303 -8.51 4.86 -0.74
N LEU A 304 -7.63 5.17 0.22
CA LEU A 304 -7.78 6.35 1.08
C LEU A 304 -7.90 7.63 0.24
N HIS A 305 -8.97 8.39 0.49
CA HIS A 305 -9.36 9.61 -0.24
C HIS A 305 -9.62 9.45 -1.76
N LEU A 306 -9.75 8.22 -2.26
CA LEU A 306 -10.08 7.97 -3.67
C LEU A 306 -11.58 7.99 -3.92
N HIS A 307 -11.99 8.57 -5.05
CA HIS A 307 -13.35 8.42 -5.56
C HIS A 307 -13.65 6.95 -5.90
N PRO A 308 -14.88 6.43 -5.71
CA PRO A 308 -15.22 5.01 -5.92
C PRO A 308 -14.84 4.44 -7.29
N VAL A 309 -14.95 5.25 -8.37
CA VAL A 309 -14.54 4.85 -9.71
C VAL A 309 -13.04 4.51 -9.77
N TRP A 310 -12.22 5.25 -9.04
CA TRP A 310 -10.77 5.03 -9.01
C TRP A 310 -10.38 3.88 -8.10
N GLN A 311 -11.13 3.65 -7.02
CA GLN A 311 -10.95 2.47 -6.17
C GLN A 311 -11.03 1.16 -6.98
N ARG A 312 -11.92 1.10 -7.98
CA ARG A 312 -12.03 -0.06 -8.89
C ARG A 312 -10.87 -0.19 -9.90
N ARG A 313 -10.04 0.83 -10.06
CA ARG A 313 -9.05 0.91 -11.15
C ARG A 313 -7.61 1.07 -10.67
N VAL A 314 -7.42 1.49 -9.43
CA VAL A 314 -6.09 1.75 -8.87
C VAL A 314 -5.20 0.51 -8.91
N VAL A 315 -5.73 -0.67 -8.57
CA VAL A 315 -4.94 -1.91 -8.57
C VAL A 315 -4.56 -2.36 -9.98
N PRO A 316 -5.51 -2.47 -10.95
CA PRO A 316 -5.14 -2.71 -12.35
C PRO A 316 -4.12 -1.70 -12.90
N ALA A 317 -4.29 -0.41 -12.59
CA ALA A 317 -3.40 0.65 -13.04
C ALA A 317 -1.97 0.51 -12.46
N LEU A 318 -1.83 0.17 -11.17
CA LEU A 318 -0.53 -0.10 -10.55
C LEU A 318 0.15 -1.31 -11.19
N ARG A 319 -0.60 -2.40 -11.44
CA ARG A 319 -0.06 -3.60 -12.10
C ARG A 319 0.41 -3.31 -13.52
N ALA A 320 -0.30 -2.44 -14.25
CA ALA A 320 0.11 -2.02 -15.60
C ALA A 320 1.39 -1.17 -15.57
N ALA A 321 1.52 -0.25 -14.60
CA ALA A 321 2.71 0.59 -14.46
C ALA A 321 3.94 -0.17 -13.95
N PHE A 322 3.73 -1.20 -13.11
CA PHE A 322 4.78 -1.93 -12.41
C PHE A 322 4.59 -3.46 -12.49
N PRO A 323 4.74 -4.06 -13.68
CA PRO A 323 4.36 -5.45 -13.94
C PRO A 323 5.20 -6.52 -13.21
N LYS A 324 6.35 -6.15 -12.64
CA LYS A 324 7.26 -7.07 -11.94
C LYS A 324 7.30 -6.87 -10.43
N LEU A 325 6.54 -5.91 -9.90
CA LEU A 325 6.40 -5.72 -8.46
C LEU A 325 5.33 -6.66 -7.91
N GLN A 326 5.62 -7.30 -6.77
CA GLN A 326 4.58 -7.84 -5.91
C GLN A 326 3.88 -6.68 -5.22
N LEU A 327 2.57 -6.59 -5.38
CA LEU A 327 1.74 -5.60 -4.71
C LEU A 327 1.15 -6.23 -3.43
N ILE A 328 1.39 -5.62 -2.27
CA ILE A 328 0.82 -6.05 -0.98
C ILE A 328 -0.04 -4.90 -0.45
N LEU A 329 -1.34 -4.98 -0.67
CA LEU A 329 -2.27 -3.88 -0.43
C LEU A 329 -3.18 -4.22 0.74
N THR A 330 -3.56 -3.23 1.55
CA THR A 330 -4.70 -3.36 2.45
C THR A 330 -5.87 -2.53 1.94
N THR A 331 -7.09 -2.98 2.21
CA THR A 331 -8.28 -2.22 1.84
C THR A 331 -9.47 -2.50 2.77
N HIS A 332 -10.27 -1.46 2.98
CA HIS A 332 -11.62 -1.48 3.52
C HIS A 332 -12.68 -1.28 2.44
N SER A 333 -12.27 -1.09 1.18
CA SER A 333 -13.20 -0.81 0.10
C SER A 333 -13.65 -2.09 -0.62
N PRO A 334 -14.97 -2.39 -0.63
CA PRO A 334 -15.50 -3.45 -1.46
C PRO A 334 -15.31 -3.15 -2.96
N GLN A 335 -15.15 -1.88 -3.34
CA GLN A 335 -14.89 -1.50 -4.73
C GLN A 335 -13.49 -1.92 -5.20
N VAL A 336 -12.49 -1.85 -4.32
CA VAL A 336 -11.15 -2.38 -4.61
C VAL A 336 -11.23 -3.89 -4.75
N LEU A 337 -11.86 -4.57 -3.80
CA LEU A 337 -12.00 -6.02 -3.80
C LEU A 337 -12.71 -6.55 -5.06
N ALA A 338 -13.78 -5.89 -5.50
CA ALA A 338 -14.52 -6.28 -6.70
C ALA A 338 -13.66 -6.28 -7.98
N SER A 339 -12.54 -5.54 -7.99
CA SER A 339 -11.67 -5.35 -9.15
C SER A 339 -10.46 -6.29 -9.24
N VAL A 340 -10.23 -7.11 -8.21
CA VAL A 340 -9.04 -7.97 -8.12
C VAL A 340 -9.38 -9.46 -8.26
N PRO A 341 -8.44 -10.31 -8.71
CA PRO A 341 -8.65 -11.75 -8.79
C PRO A 341 -8.96 -12.35 -7.42
N ASN A 342 -9.82 -13.36 -7.38
CA ASN A 342 -10.27 -13.97 -6.13
C ASN A 342 -9.12 -14.52 -5.30
N GLU A 343 -8.17 -15.20 -5.95
CA GLU A 343 -6.96 -15.80 -5.36
C GLU A 343 -5.99 -14.78 -4.77
N SER A 344 -6.15 -13.49 -5.09
CA SER A 344 -5.31 -12.43 -4.55
C SER A 344 -5.77 -11.94 -3.17
N VAL A 345 -6.99 -12.29 -2.75
CA VAL A 345 -7.62 -11.72 -1.55
C VAL A 345 -7.35 -12.55 -0.31
N ILE A 346 -6.87 -11.91 0.75
CA ILE A 346 -6.64 -12.51 2.06
C ILE A 346 -7.59 -11.84 3.05
N VAL A 347 -8.49 -12.61 3.62
CA VAL A 347 -9.47 -12.14 4.59
C VAL A 347 -8.96 -12.42 6.00
N LEU A 348 -8.79 -11.36 6.79
CA LEU A 348 -8.40 -11.44 8.20
C LEU A 348 -9.59 -11.18 9.12
N GLY A 349 -9.63 -11.87 10.25
CA GLY A 349 -10.61 -11.66 11.30
C GLY A 349 -10.21 -12.38 12.58
N ASP A 350 -10.52 -11.79 13.73
CA ASP A 350 -10.21 -12.33 15.06
C ASP A 350 -8.74 -12.78 15.24
N GLY A 351 -7.82 -12.02 14.64
CA GLY A 351 -6.39 -12.32 14.69
C GLY A 351 -6.00 -13.60 13.96
N LYS A 352 -6.74 -14.00 12.91
CA LYS A 352 -6.49 -15.19 12.09
C LYS A 352 -6.74 -14.90 10.61
N VAL A 353 -6.27 -15.80 9.75
CA VAL A 353 -6.66 -15.85 8.34
C VAL A 353 -7.98 -16.61 8.24
N LEU A 354 -9.06 -15.92 7.86
CA LEU A 354 -10.37 -16.52 7.63
C LEU A 354 -10.43 -17.19 6.26
N SER A 355 -9.82 -16.55 5.26
CA SER A 355 -9.72 -17.09 3.91
C SER A 355 -8.46 -16.61 3.19
N ASN A 356 -7.89 -17.48 2.36
CA ASN A 356 -6.83 -17.14 1.41
C ASN A 356 -7.34 -17.47 0.01
N GLY A 357 -7.90 -16.45 -0.63
CA GLY A 357 -8.83 -16.53 -1.76
C GLY A 357 -10.26 -16.22 -1.31
N ALA A 358 -10.89 -15.20 -1.91
CA ALA A 358 -12.29 -14.87 -1.65
C ALA A 358 -13.03 -14.61 -2.95
N GLN A 359 -14.29 -15.03 -3.04
CA GLN A 359 -15.12 -14.75 -4.21
C GLN A 359 -15.56 -13.29 -4.18
N VAL A 360 -14.78 -12.40 -4.79
CA VAL A 360 -15.03 -10.95 -4.82
C VAL A 360 -15.12 -10.41 -6.25
N HIS A 361 -14.40 -11.03 -7.18
CA HIS A 361 -14.23 -10.49 -8.52
C HIS A 361 -15.57 -10.35 -9.25
N GLY A 362 -15.91 -9.12 -9.62
CA GLY A 362 -17.16 -8.79 -10.31
C GLY A 362 -18.43 -8.90 -9.47
N ARG A 363 -18.32 -9.17 -8.16
CA ARG A 363 -19.47 -9.12 -7.24
C ARG A 363 -19.88 -7.69 -6.92
N ASP A 364 -21.13 -7.52 -6.52
CA ASP A 364 -21.63 -6.23 -6.06
C ASP A 364 -21.03 -5.84 -4.70
N SER A 365 -20.97 -4.54 -4.43
CA SER A 365 -20.31 -4.00 -3.24
C SER A 365 -20.95 -4.45 -1.93
N ASN A 366 -22.29 -4.62 -1.90
CA ASN A 366 -23.00 -4.97 -0.68
C ASN A 366 -22.76 -6.43 -0.30
N THR A 367 -22.80 -7.34 -1.27
CA THR A 367 -22.44 -8.76 -1.06
C THR A 367 -21.01 -8.90 -0.54
N ILE A 368 -20.05 -8.12 -1.06
CA ILE A 368 -18.67 -8.15 -0.56
C ILE A 368 -18.61 -7.61 0.88
N LEU A 369 -19.31 -6.52 1.17
CA LEU A 369 -19.32 -5.91 2.49
C LEU A 369 -19.85 -6.89 3.55
N THR A 370 -20.96 -7.57 3.26
CA THR A 370 -21.61 -8.49 4.20
C THR A 370 -20.92 -9.84 4.27
N GLU A 371 -20.64 -10.49 3.14
CA GLU A 371 -20.11 -11.87 3.12
C GLU A 371 -18.60 -11.95 3.35
N VAL A 372 -17.83 -10.93 2.93
CA VAL A 372 -16.36 -10.98 2.95
C VAL A 372 -15.76 -10.08 4.03
N MET A 373 -16.30 -8.86 4.18
CA MET A 373 -15.78 -7.90 5.17
C MET A 373 -16.41 -8.09 6.55
N GLY A 374 -17.59 -8.73 6.62
CA GLY A 374 -18.32 -8.96 7.87
C GLY A 374 -18.98 -7.70 8.43
N ASP A 375 -19.17 -6.68 7.58
CA ASP A 375 -19.79 -5.42 7.95
C ASP A 375 -21.28 -5.42 7.57
N ALA A 376 -22.09 -4.71 8.37
CA ALA A 376 -23.51 -4.56 8.10
C ALA A 376 -23.75 -3.61 6.91
N GLU A 377 -24.67 -3.97 6.03
CA GLU A 377 -25.08 -3.13 4.90
C GLU A 377 -25.88 -1.88 5.32
N ARG A 378 -26.49 -1.92 6.51
CA ARG A 378 -27.31 -0.85 7.08
C ARG A 378 -26.88 -0.55 8.52
N PRO A 379 -27.14 0.67 9.03
CA PRO A 379 -26.99 0.97 10.45
C PRO A 379 -27.78 -0.02 11.32
N ALA A 380 -27.20 -0.43 12.45
CA ALA A 380 -27.75 -1.49 13.30
C ALA A 380 -29.19 -1.22 13.76
N GLU A 381 -29.51 0.03 14.09
CA GLU A 381 -30.87 0.43 14.49
C GLU A 381 -31.88 0.26 13.34
N THR A 382 -31.50 0.69 12.12
CA THR A 382 -32.34 0.53 10.94
C THR A 382 -32.54 -0.94 10.59
N GLN A 383 -31.46 -1.74 10.65
CA GLN A 383 -31.54 -3.17 10.39
C GLN A 383 -32.49 -3.87 11.38
N ALA A 384 -32.33 -3.61 12.68
CA ALA A 384 -33.17 -4.22 13.71
C ALA A 384 -34.66 -3.87 13.54
N ARG A 385 -34.97 -2.64 13.10
CA ARG A 385 -36.35 -2.23 12.82
C ARG A 385 -36.92 -2.89 11.57
N LEU A 386 -36.10 -3.10 10.53
CA LEU A 386 -36.51 -3.85 9.34
C LEU A 386 -36.75 -5.32 9.69
N ASP A 387 -35.83 -5.96 10.43
CA ASP A 387 -35.99 -7.34 10.88
C ASP A 387 -37.29 -7.50 11.70
N HIS A 388 -37.53 -6.58 12.65
CA HIS A 388 -38.78 -6.53 13.42
C HIS A 388 -40.03 -6.34 12.54
N LEU A 389 -39.96 -5.48 11.51
CA LEU A 389 -41.05 -5.35 10.54
C LEU A 389 -41.33 -6.70 9.85
N PHE A 390 -40.29 -7.39 9.35
CA PHE A 390 -40.45 -8.68 8.68
C PHE A 390 -41.00 -9.77 9.63
N ASP A 391 -40.58 -9.77 10.89
CA ASP A 391 -41.11 -10.67 11.92
C ASP A 391 -42.60 -10.43 12.22
N LEU A 392 -43.09 -9.20 12.05
CA LEU A 392 -44.51 -8.85 12.28
C LEU A 392 -45.42 -9.16 11.09
N LEU A 393 -44.89 -9.28 9.86
CA LEU A 393 -45.69 -9.36 8.62
C LEU A 393 -46.77 -10.45 8.68
N GLU A 394 -46.40 -11.65 9.12
CA GLU A 394 -47.33 -12.78 9.24
C GLU A 394 -48.15 -12.78 10.55
N PRO A 395 -47.53 -12.68 11.74
CA PRO A 395 -48.29 -12.84 12.99
C PRO A 395 -49.18 -11.65 13.34
N GLN A 396 -48.82 -10.42 12.93
CA GLN A 396 -49.50 -9.18 13.33
C GLN A 396 -49.51 -8.14 12.20
N PRO A 397 -50.29 -8.35 11.12
CA PRO A 397 -50.25 -7.52 9.91
C PRO A 397 -50.60 -6.04 10.16
N ASP A 398 -51.50 -5.74 11.10
CA ASP A 398 -51.84 -4.35 11.46
C ASP A 398 -50.64 -3.63 12.11
N ALA A 399 -49.91 -4.32 13.00
CA ALA A 399 -48.71 -3.78 13.63
C ALA A 399 -47.56 -3.64 12.62
N ALA A 400 -47.44 -4.60 11.69
CA ALA A 400 -46.50 -4.50 10.58
C ALA A 400 -46.81 -3.30 9.68
N GLN A 401 -48.08 -3.02 9.39
CA GLN A 401 -48.50 -1.85 8.61
C GLN A 401 -48.17 -0.53 9.33
N GLU A 402 -48.32 -0.46 10.65
CA GLU A 402 -47.94 0.71 11.44
C GLU A 402 -46.42 0.93 11.40
N GLU A 403 -45.63 -0.11 11.60
CA GLU A 403 -44.16 -0.02 11.57
C GLU A 403 -43.63 0.31 10.16
N LEU A 404 -44.24 -0.27 9.11
CA LEU A 404 -43.96 0.07 7.71
C LEU A 404 -44.18 1.56 7.46
N THR A 405 -45.30 2.12 7.93
CA THR A 405 -45.62 3.56 7.75
C THR A 405 -44.56 4.45 8.42
N LYS A 406 -44.07 4.06 9.61
CA LYS A 406 -42.99 4.78 10.30
C LYS A 406 -41.69 4.73 9.51
N LEU A 407 -41.30 3.53 9.06
CA LEU A 407 -40.08 3.33 8.29
C LEU A 407 -40.12 4.02 6.91
N GLU A 408 -41.28 4.07 6.24
CA GLU A 408 -41.46 4.80 4.98
C GLU A 408 -41.28 6.31 5.15
N ALA A 409 -41.69 6.87 6.29
CA ALA A 409 -41.49 8.28 6.59
C ALA A 409 -40.01 8.63 6.81
N GLU A 410 -39.21 7.67 7.28
CA GLU A 410 -37.79 7.86 7.60
C GLU A 410 -36.87 7.52 6.43
N LEU A 411 -37.07 6.36 5.80
CA LEU A 411 -36.20 5.81 4.74
C LEU A 411 -36.67 6.19 3.34
N GLY A 412 -37.91 6.65 3.21
CA GLY A 412 -38.59 6.89 1.94
C GLY A 412 -39.35 5.65 1.44
N PRO A 413 -40.44 5.84 0.68
CA PRO A 413 -41.34 4.77 0.28
C PRO A 413 -40.75 3.80 -0.76
N ASP A 414 -39.66 4.21 -1.43
CA ASP A 414 -39.01 3.48 -2.52
C ASP A 414 -37.86 2.58 -2.05
N ASP A 415 -37.61 2.49 -0.73
CA ASP A 415 -36.61 1.56 -0.19
C ASP A 415 -36.96 0.11 -0.59
N PRO A 416 -36.01 -0.68 -1.15
CA PRO A 416 -36.28 -2.02 -1.65
C PRO A 416 -36.92 -2.98 -0.64
N ASP A 417 -36.51 -2.92 0.63
CA ASP A 417 -37.07 -3.79 1.67
C ASP A 417 -38.48 -3.36 2.06
N LEU A 418 -38.76 -2.05 2.09
CA LEU A 418 -40.11 -1.53 2.35
C LEU A 418 -41.07 -1.84 1.20
N VAL A 419 -40.62 -1.74 -0.04
CA VAL A 419 -41.39 -2.15 -1.22
C VAL A 419 -41.72 -3.65 -1.13
N ARG A 420 -40.75 -4.49 -0.73
CA ARG A 420 -40.97 -5.93 -0.51
C ARG A 420 -42.01 -6.17 0.59
N ALA A 421 -41.86 -5.53 1.75
CA ALA A 421 -42.79 -5.67 2.88
C ALA A 421 -44.22 -5.26 2.50
N ARG A 422 -44.38 -4.13 1.80
CA ARG A 422 -45.67 -3.64 1.29
C ARG A 422 -46.32 -4.63 0.32
N ALA A 423 -45.53 -5.20 -0.60
CA ALA A 423 -46.01 -6.20 -1.53
C ALA A 423 -46.50 -7.46 -0.79
N MET A 424 -45.77 -7.92 0.24
CA MET A 424 -46.17 -9.06 1.07
C MET A 424 -47.48 -8.80 1.83
N LEU A 425 -47.63 -7.64 2.48
CA LEU A 425 -48.88 -7.26 3.15
C LEU A 425 -50.06 -7.19 2.18
N THR A 426 -49.84 -6.65 0.97
CA THR A 426 -50.89 -6.58 -0.06
C THR A 426 -51.33 -7.98 -0.52
N LEU A 427 -50.37 -8.90 -0.69
CA LEU A 427 -50.66 -10.29 -1.08
C LEU A 427 -51.38 -11.08 0.02
N MET A 428 -51.16 -10.74 1.29
CA MET A 428 -51.84 -11.38 2.42
C MET A 428 -53.25 -10.85 2.67
N ALA A 429 -53.56 -9.64 2.18
CA ALA A 429 -54.86 -9.00 2.33
C ALA A 429 -55.88 -9.36 1.24
N GLY A 430 -55.44 -10.03 0.16
CA GLY A 430 -56.28 -10.54 -0.92
C GLY A 430 -56.40 -12.05 -0.88
#